data_AF-A0A1M6J6J1-F1
#
_entry.id   AF-A0A1M6J6J1-F1
#
_cell.length_a   1.000
_cell.length_b   1.000
_cell.length_c   1.000
_cell.angle_alpha   90.00
_cell.angle_beta   90.00
_cell.angle_gamma   90.00
#
_symmetry.space_group_name_H-M   'P 1'
#
loop_
_entity.id
_entity.type
_entity.pdbx_description
1 polymer ?
#
loop_
_entity_poly.entity_id
_entity_poly.type
_entity_poly.pdbx_seq_one_letter_code
_entity_poly.pdbx_strand_id
1 'polypeptide(L)'
;MKRNCQKCSDREFEVPEYTLEQKKMLSDLKANKKLGELITKIESLHNIKSIDAKFNFMHINTKYGKCNRCKVDNLKGEYVICPKCKALNFNWKV
;
A
#
# COMPACT_ATOMS: atom_id res chain seq x y z
N MET A 1 -5.04 -10.20 -5.96
CA MET A 1 -3.80 -10.55 -6.70
C MET A 1 -2.63 -10.76 -5.74
N LYS A 2 -1.57 -11.49 -6.16
CA LYS A 2 -0.34 -11.59 -5.37
C LYS A 2 0.65 -10.49 -5.77
N ARG A 3 1.37 -9.93 -4.80
CA ARG A 3 2.41 -8.90 -5.01
C ARG A 3 3.60 -9.19 -4.12
N ASN A 4 4.78 -8.80 -4.59
CA ASN A 4 6.02 -8.86 -3.85
C ASN A 4 6.67 -7.47 -3.76
N CYS A 5 7.39 -7.21 -2.68
CA CYS A 5 8.26 -6.06 -2.56
C CYS A 5 9.72 -6.53 -2.46
N GLN A 6 10.51 -6.24 -3.49
CA GLN A 6 11.95 -6.56 -3.57
C GLN A 6 12.76 -6.06 -2.37
N LYS A 7 12.26 -5.04 -1.66
CA LYS A 7 12.93 -4.48 -0.48
C LYS A 7 12.52 -5.14 0.84
N CYS A 8 11.39 -5.85 0.90
CA CYS A 8 10.85 -6.42 2.14
C CYS A 8 11.24 -7.88 2.33
N SER A 9 11.01 -8.71 1.32
CA SER A 9 11.24 -10.16 1.35
C SER A 9 11.00 -10.76 -0.04
N ASP A 10 11.40 -12.01 -0.28
CA ASP A 10 11.04 -12.75 -1.50
C ASP A 10 9.63 -13.36 -1.46
N ARG A 11 8.96 -13.28 -0.30
CA ARG A 11 7.58 -13.75 -0.12
C ARG A 11 6.58 -12.92 -0.95
N GLU A 12 5.61 -13.60 -1.54
CA GLU A 12 4.41 -12.97 -2.11
C GLU A 12 3.33 -12.75 -1.06
N PHE A 13 2.63 -11.62 -1.18
CA PHE A 13 1.56 -11.20 -0.28
C PHE A 13 0.26 -11.01 -1.04
N GLU A 14 -0.84 -11.24 -0.36
CA GLU A 14 -2.16 -10.99 -0.92
C GLU A 14 -2.50 -9.50 -0.95
N VAL A 15 -2.79 -8.98 -2.14
CA VAL A 15 -3.23 -7.61 -2.37
C VAL A 15 -4.58 -7.67 -3.08
N PRO A 16 -5.69 -7.39 -2.37
CA PRO A 16 -7.01 -7.32 -2.97
C PRO A 16 -7.10 -6.28 -4.09
N GLU A 17 -8.11 -6.41 -4.94
CA GLU A 17 -8.49 -5.34 -5.84
C GLU A 17 -9.36 -4.35 -5.08
N TYR A 18 -8.83 -3.15 -4.89
CA TYR A 18 -9.54 -2.07 -4.19
C TYR A 18 -10.31 -1.19 -5.18
N THR A 19 -11.57 -0.88 -4.85
CA THR A 19 -12.35 0.14 -5.55
C THR A 19 -11.75 1.53 -5.31
N LEU A 20 -12.18 2.53 -6.09
CA LEU A 20 -11.74 3.91 -5.90
C LEU A 20 -12.08 4.44 -4.51
N GLU A 21 -13.28 4.13 -4.02
CA GLU A 21 -13.77 4.51 -2.69
C GLU A 21 -12.94 3.87 -1.59
N GLN A 22 -12.60 2.58 -1.75
CA GLN A 22 -11.73 1.87 -0.81
C GLN A 22 -10.33 2.49 -0.79
N LYS A 23 -9.74 2.76 -1.96
CA LYS A 23 -8.42 3.41 -2.07
C LYS A 23 -8.42 4.76 -1.37
N LYS A 24 -9.44 5.59 -1.58
CA LYS A 24 -9.59 6.90 -0.93
C LYS A 24 -9.67 6.77 0.59
N MET A 25 -10.60 5.96 1.10
CA MET A 25 -10.77 5.72 2.53
C MET A 25 -9.47 5.22 3.20
N LEU A 26 -8.79 4.25 2.58
CA LEU A 26 -7.57 3.67 3.13
C LEU A 26 -6.39 4.67 3.09
N SER A 27 -6.28 5.49 2.05
CA SER A 27 -5.33 6.60 1.97
C SER A 27 -5.60 7.66 3.06
N ASP A 28 -6.87 7.99 3.31
CA ASP A 28 -7.26 8.93 4.36
C ASP A 28 -6.91 8.41 5.76
N LEU A 29 -7.21 7.13 6.04
CA LEU A 29 -6.82 6.47 7.30
C LEU A 29 -5.30 6.47 7.49
N LYS A 30 -4.55 6.23 6.40
CA LYS A 30 -3.08 6.24 6.40
C LYS A 30 -2.53 7.63 6.70
N ALA A 31 -3.07 8.67 6.07
CA ALA A 31 -2.67 10.06 6.28
C ALA A 31 -2.93 10.52 7.73
N ASN A 32 -4.04 10.07 8.33
CA ASN A 32 -4.41 10.36 9.70
C ASN A 32 -3.69 9.49 10.76
N LYS A 33 -2.69 8.68 10.37
CA LYS A 33 -1.89 7.82 11.27
C LYS A 33 -2.71 6.81 12.10
N LYS A 34 -3.91 6.44 11.63
CA LYS A 34 -4.80 5.47 12.29
C LYS A 34 -4.42 4.03 11.95
N LEU A 35 -3.23 3.61 12.39
CA LEU A 35 -2.58 2.38 11.90
C LEU A 35 -3.35 1.09 12.25
N GLY A 36 -3.86 0.99 13.48
CA GLY A 36 -4.64 -0.17 13.91
C GLY A 36 -5.97 -0.28 13.17
N GLU A 37 -6.72 0.83 13.09
CA GLU A 37 -7.97 0.91 12.33
C GLU A 37 -7.76 0.52 10.86
N LEU A 38 -6.66 0.96 10.24
CA LEU A 38 -6.37 0.67 8.84
C LEU A 38 -6.12 -0.82 8.58
N ILE A 39 -5.36 -1.51 9.44
CA ILE A 39 -5.11 -2.95 9.28
C ILE A 39 -6.42 -3.74 9.44
N THR A 40 -7.17 -3.48 10.51
CA THR A 40 -8.47 -4.13 10.74
C THR A 40 -9.44 -3.85 9.60
N LYS A 41 -9.42 -2.62 9.04
CA LYS A 41 -10.27 -2.28 7.90
C LYS A 41 -9.91 -3.10 6.67
N ILE A 42 -8.63 -3.23 6.34
CA ILE A 42 -8.16 -4.05 5.21
C ILE A 42 -8.57 -5.52 5.38
N GLU A 43 -8.37 -6.08 6.58
CA GLU A 43 -8.80 -7.45 6.91
C GLU A 43 -10.30 -7.62 6.70
N SER A 44 -11.12 -6.71 7.25
CA SER A 44 -12.59 -6.81 7.18
C SER A 44 -13.16 -6.64 5.77
N LEU A 45 -12.52 -5.83 4.91
CA LEU A 45 -13.01 -5.57 3.56
C LEU A 45 -12.84 -6.78 2.62
N HIS A 46 -11.81 -7.59 2.84
CA HIS A 46 -11.41 -8.64 1.88
C HIS A 46 -11.11 -10.00 2.52
N ASN A 47 -11.32 -10.15 3.84
CA ASN A 47 -11.07 -11.39 4.59
C ASN A 47 -9.67 -11.98 4.36
N ILE A 48 -8.63 -11.15 4.44
CA ILE A 48 -7.23 -11.56 4.26
C ILE A 48 -6.49 -11.69 5.60
N LYS A 49 -5.38 -12.43 5.61
CA LYS A 49 -4.56 -12.62 6.81
C LYS A 49 -3.91 -11.32 7.27
N SER A 50 -3.73 -11.16 8.58
CA SER A 50 -3.12 -9.96 9.17
C SER A 50 -1.72 -9.62 8.63
N ILE A 51 -0.94 -10.63 8.26
CA ILE A 51 0.37 -10.41 7.65
C ILE A 51 0.28 -9.78 6.26
N ASP A 52 -0.72 -10.17 5.46
CA ASP A 52 -0.99 -9.59 4.16
C ASP A 52 -1.60 -8.20 4.31
N ALA A 53 -2.53 -8.00 5.26
CA ALA A 53 -3.08 -6.68 5.58
C ALA A 53 -1.99 -5.68 6.02
N LYS A 54 -1.06 -6.11 6.88
CA LYS A 54 0.12 -5.31 7.26
C LYS A 54 1.00 -4.95 6.06
N PHE A 55 1.21 -5.89 5.14
CA PHE A 55 1.93 -5.62 3.89
C PHE A 55 1.24 -4.52 3.08
N ASN A 56 -0.07 -4.65 2.83
CA ASN A 56 -0.85 -3.65 2.11
C ASN A 56 -0.71 -2.27 2.77
N PHE A 57 -0.99 -2.20 4.07
CA PHE A 57 -0.85 -1.01 4.89
C PHE A 57 0.51 -0.31 4.73
N MET A 58 1.62 -1.04 4.80
CA MET A 58 2.97 -0.47 4.70
C MET A 58 3.24 0.18 3.33
N HIS A 59 2.59 -0.33 2.28
CA HIS A 59 2.82 0.10 0.91
C HIS A 59 1.84 1.18 0.42
N ILE A 60 0.70 1.42 1.08
CA ILE A 60 -0.25 2.52 0.79
C ILE A 60 0.42 3.89 0.90
N ASN A 61 0.56 4.58 -0.23
CA ASN A 61 1.17 5.90 -0.28
C ASN A 61 0.35 6.93 0.50
N THR A 62 1.06 7.74 1.30
CA THR A 62 0.49 8.93 1.94
C THR A 62 0.27 10.08 0.97
N LYS A 63 1.03 10.10 -0.14
CA LYS A 63 0.92 11.11 -1.20
C LYS A 63 1.20 10.49 -2.55
N TYR A 64 0.32 10.73 -3.53
CA TYR A 64 0.53 10.31 -4.91
C TYR A 64 1.81 10.93 -5.50
N GLY A 65 2.52 10.15 -6.31
CA GLY A 65 3.75 10.55 -6.97
C GLY A 65 5.00 10.47 -6.08
N LYS A 66 4.87 10.19 -4.77
CA LYS A 66 6.00 10.13 -3.85
C LYS A 66 6.24 8.72 -3.33
N CYS A 67 7.50 8.30 -3.24
CA CYS A 67 7.82 7.05 -2.55
C CYS A 67 7.57 7.18 -1.05
N ASN A 68 6.82 6.25 -0.48
CA ASN A 68 6.53 6.23 0.96
C ASN A 68 7.79 6.14 1.84
N ARG A 69 8.83 5.46 1.34
CA ARG A 69 10.07 5.19 2.06
C ARG A 69 11.12 6.27 1.88
N CYS A 70 11.64 6.43 0.65
CA CYS A 70 12.78 7.33 0.39
C CYS A 70 12.38 8.72 -0.13
N LYS A 71 11.08 9.01 -0.21
CA LYS A 71 10.51 10.31 -0.60
C LYS A 71 10.90 10.83 -1.98
N VAL A 72 11.44 9.97 -2.87
CA VAL A 72 11.65 10.34 -4.27
C VAL A 72 10.30 10.64 -4.93
N ASP A 73 10.29 11.68 -5.75
CA ASP A 73 9.10 12.14 -6.47
C ASP A 73 8.98 11.47 -7.85
N ASN A 74 7.91 11.80 -8.57
CA ASN A 74 7.61 11.35 -9.94
C ASN A 74 7.34 9.85 -10.11
N LEU A 75 6.83 9.17 -9.08
CA LEU A 75 6.29 7.81 -9.23
C LEU A 75 5.03 7.83 -10.11
N LYS A 76 5.04 7.02 -11.18
CA LYS A 76 3.91 6.85 -12.10
C LYS A 76 3.39 5.41 -12.02
N GLY A 77 2.07 5.25 -12.17
CA GLY A 77 1.38 3.96 -12.04
C GLY A 77 0.85 3.69 -10.63
N GLU A 78 0.01 2.66 -10.52
CA GLU A 78 -0.74 2.34 -9.29
C GLU A 78 0.06 1.48 -8.31
N TYR A 79 0.70 0.42 -8.80
CA TYR A 79 1.57 -0.45 -8.01
C TYR A 79 2.97 -0.38 -8.61
N VAL A 80 3.83 0.46 -8.04
CA VAL A 80 5.10 0.83 -8.67
C VAL A 80 6.28 0.55 -7.75
N ILE A 81 7.31 -0.08 -8.31
CA ILE A 81 8.59 -0.27 -7.65
C ILE A 81 9.37 1.05 -7.73
N CYS A 82 9.76 1.57 -6.58
CA CYS A 82 10.58 2.78 -6.52
C CYS A 82 11.93 2.53 -7.21
N PRO A 83 12.32 3.35 -8.21
CA PRO A 83 13.56 3.12 -8.95
C PRO A 83 14.80 3.27 -8.06
N LYS A 84 14.72 4.15 -7.04
CA LYS A 84 15.81 4.46 -6.10
C LYS A 84 16.01 3.42 -5.01
N CYS A 85 14.94 2.97 -4.33
CA CYS A 85 15.06 2.12 -3.14
C CYS A 85 14.44 0.72 -3.29
N LYS A 86 13.87 0.41 -4.45
CA LYS A 86 13.23 -0.87 -4.79
C LYS A 86 12.02 -1.26 -3.91
N ALA A 87 11.53 -0.34 -3.09
CA ALA A 87 10.30 -0.55 -2.35
C ALA A 87 9.10 -0.51 -3.29
N LEU A 88 8.16 -1.42 -3.12
CA LEU A 88 6.83 -1.33 -3.72
C LEU A 88 6.05 -0.16 -3.11
N ASN A 89 5.28 0.55 -3.93
CA ASN A 89 4.40 1.63 -3.50
C ASN A 89 3.03 1.42 -4.13
N PHE A 90 1.98 1.47 -3.30
CA PHE A 90 0.60 1.53 -3.75
C PHE A 90 0.30 3.01 -3.95
N ASN A 91 0.73 3.50 -5.11
CA ASN A 91 0.72 4.88 -5.54
C ASN A 91 -0.63 5.24 -6.16
N TRP A 92 -1.68 5.15 -5.34
CA TRP A 92 -3.05 5.43 -5.74
C TRP A 92 -3.25 6.93 -6.00
N LYS A 93 -3.85 7.27 -7.14
CA LYS A 93 -4.25 8.64 -7.49
C LYS A 93 -5.69 8.86 -7.02
N VAL A 94 -5.84 9.24 -5.75
CA VAL A 94 -7.13 9.43 -5.05
C VAL A 94 -7.17 10.73 -4.27
#